data_AF-A0A9E4IQY5-F1
#
_entry.id   AF-A0A9E4IQY5-F1
#
_cell.length_a   1.000
_cell.length_b   1.000
_cell.length_c   1.000
_cell.angle_alpha   90.00
_cell.angle_beta   90.00
_cell.angle_gamma   90.00
#
_symmetry.space_group_name_H-M   'P 1'
#
loop_
_entity.id
_entity.type
_entity.pdbx_description
1 polymer ?
#
loop_
_entity_poly.entity_id
_entity_poly.type
_entity_poly.pdbx_seq_one_letter_code
_entity_poly.pdbx_strand_id
1 'polypeptide(L)'
;MRFLEPYAECIHDTLRIVAGYLFMLHGLQKLFGVLGGQQMELVSLLGLAALIETVGGALIALGLFTRPAAFIASGEMAAAYFMGHVARQGQFLFPVANQGEPAVLYCFLFLYLASAGPGAWSLDARFRKA
;
A
#
# COMPACT_ATOMS: atom_id res chain seq x y z
N MET A 1 5.81 -23.31 -11.09
CA MET A 1 7.18 -23.60 -10.63
C MET A 1 7.08 -24.39 -9.32
N ARG A 2 7.13 -25.73 -9.37
CA ARG A 2 6.78 -26.60 -8.22
C ARG A 2 7.67 -26.41 -6.98
N PHE A 3 8.88 -25.86 -7.14
CA PHE A 3 9.79 -25.65 -6.02
C PHE A 3 9.39 -24.47 -5.11
N LEU A 4 8.54 -23.53 -5.56
CA LEU A 4 8.10 -22.37 -4.77
C LEU A 4 6.80 -22.62 -4.01
N GLU A 5 6.02 -23.63 -4.39
CA GLU A 5 4.72 -23.95 -3.78
C GLU A 5 4.80 -24.12 -2.24
N PRO A 6 5.81 -24.81 -1.67
CA PRO A 6 5.94 -24.94 -0.22
C PRO A 6 6.18 -23.61 0.52
N TYR A 7 6.63 -22.57 -0.20
CA TYR A 7 6.98 -21.27 0.38
C TYR A 7 5.90 -20.22 0.15
N ALA A 8 4.76 -20.56 -0.47
CA ALA A 8 3.72 -19.61 -0.87
C ALA A 8 3.22 -18.74 0.29
N GLU A 9 3.01 -19.32 1.48
CA GLU A 9 2.58 -18.57 2.67
C GLU A 9 3.66 -17.59 3.16
N CYS A 10 4.92 -18.03 3.21
CA CYS A 10 6.06 -17.20 3.58
C CYS A 10 6.25 -16.03 2.59
N ILE A 11 6.09 -16.31 1.29
CA ILE A 11 6.18 -15.31 0.23
C ILE A 11 5.04 -14.30 0.34
N HIS A 12 3.81 -14.75 0.60
CA HIS A 12 2.67 -13.88 0.85
C HIS A 12 2.94 -12.93 2.04
N ASP A 13 3.43 -13.48 3.15
CA ASP A 13 3.69 -12.70 4.37
C ASP A 13 4.83 -11.69 4.15
N THR A 14 5.88 -12.11 3.46
CA THR A 14 6.99 -11.24 3.08
C THR A 14 6.51 -10.14 2.12
N LEU A 15 5.68 -10.47 1.14
CA LEU A 15 5.07 -9.51 0.23
C LEU A 15 4.25 -8.46 0.99
N ARG A 16 3.42 -8.89 1.96
CA ARG A 16 2.64 -7.99 2.81
C ARG A 16 3.55 -7.02 3.59
N ILE A 17 4.62 -7.54 4.20
CA ILE A 17 5.59 -6.73 4.97
C ILE A 17 6.27 -5.71 4.07
N VAL A 18 6.83 -6.15 2.94
CA VAL A 18 7.57 -5.27 2.01
C VAL A 18 6.65 -4.23 1.39
N ALA A 19 5.46 -4.63 0.93
CA ALA A 19 4.49 -3.71 0.35
C ALA A 19 4.02 -2.64 1.34
N GLY A 20 3.68 -3.04 2.58
CA GLY A 20 3.31 -2.10 3.63
C GLY A 20 4.46 -1.15 4.00
N TYR A 21 5.68 -1.66 4.09
CA TYR A 21 6.86 -0.85 4.36
C TYR A 21 7.11 0.20 3.27
N LEU A 22 7.15 -0.20 2.00
CA LEU A 22 7.40 0.72 0.88
C LEU A 22 6.30 1.78 0.77
N PHE A 23 5.06 1.40 1.02
CA PHE A 23 3.92 2.33 1.06
C PHE A 23 4.04 3.33 2.20
N MET A 24 4.47 2.89 3.39
CA MET A 24 4.77 3.77 4.52
C MET A 24 5.88 4.78 4.17
N LEU A 25 6.89 4.40 3.39
CA LEU A 25 7.94 5.34 2.96
C LEU A 25 7.39 6.50 2.12
N HIS A 26 6.40 6.26 1.25
CA HIS A 26 5.72 7.32 0.49
C HIS A 26 4.98 8.29 1.43
N GLY A 27 4.33 7.76 2.47
CA GLY A 27 3.69 8.57 3.48
C GLY A 27 4.68 9.42 4.29
N LEU A 28 5.81 8.83 4.70
CA LEU A 28 6.87 9.55 5.43
C LEU A 28 7.49 10.67 4.58
N GLN A 29 7.69 10.43 3.28
CA GLN A 29 8.14 11.45 2.34
C GLN A 29 7.18 12.65 2.34
N LYS A 30 5.86 12.40 2.29
CA LYS A 30 4.85 13.46 2.23
C LYS A 30 4.59 14.13 3.58
N LEU A 31 4.64 13.41 4.70
CA LEU A 31 4.38 13.99 6.03
C LEU A 31 5.57 14.77 6.57
N PHE A 32 6.79 14.29 6.34
CA PHE A 32 7.99 14.81 7.00
C PHE A 32 9.02 15.40 6.03
N GLY A 33 8.83 15.29 4.71
CA GLY A 33 9.80 15.79 3.73
C GLY A 33 11.15 15.07 3.79
N VAL A 34 11.18 13.84 4.32
CA VAL A 34 12.38 13.02 4.45
C VAL A 34 12.54 12.09 3.24
N LEU A 35 13.65 11.34 3.16
CA LEU A 35 13.88 10.33 2.12
C LEU A 35 13.80 10.89 0.68
N GLY A 36 14.22 12.13 0.50
CA GLY A 36 14.19 12.84 -0.78
C GLY A 36 12.81 13.34 -1.22
N GLY A 37 11.78 13.22 -0.36
CA GLY A 37 10.43 13.72 -0.61
C GLY A 37 10.24 15.18 -0.23
N GLN A 38 9.18 15.81 -0.77
CA GLN A 38 8.73 17.12 -0.33
C GLN A 38 7.58 16.97 0.67
N GLN A 39 7.61 17.77 1.74
CA GLN A 39 6.53 17.82 2.70
C GLN A 39 5.28 18.44 2.08
N MET A 40 4.14 17.77 2.25
CA MET A 40 2.84 18.19 1.77
C MET A 40 2.06 18.90 2.88
N GLU A 41 1.16 19.81 2.51
CA GLU A 41 0.28 20.48 3.46
C GLU A 41 -0.67 19.46 4.11
N LEU A 42 -0.72 19.41 5.45
CA LEU A 42 -1.49 18.41 6.19
C LEU A 42 -3.00 18.52 5.95
N VAL A 43 -3.54 19.74 5.82
CA VAL A 43 -4.97 19.99 5.56
C VAL A 43 -5.22 20.01 4.06
N SER A 44 -4.82 18.94 3.38
CA SER A 44 -5.02 18.76 1.94
C SER A 44 -5.35 17.30 1.61
N LEU A 45 -5.85 17.06 0.40
CA LEU A 45 -6.06 15.69 -0.10
C LEU A 45 -4.76 14.87 -0.07
N LEU A 46 -3.62 15.51 -0.37
CA LEU A 46 -2.30 14.89 -0.31
C LEU A 46 -1.84 14.63 1.12
N GLY A 47 -2.20 15.49 2.07
CA GLY A 47 -1.94 15.28 3.50
C GLY A 47 -2.74 14.10 4.06
N LEU A 48 -4.01 13.95 3.65
CA LEU A 48 -4.82 12.78 3.99
C LEU A 48 -4.23 11.49 3.39
N ALA A 49 -3.82 11.53 2.12
CA ALA A 49 -3.14 10.41 1.46
C ALA A 49 -1.85 10.03 2.23
N ALA A 50 -1.03 11.01 2.62
CA ALA A 50 0.19 10.80 3.38
C ALA A 50 -0.05 10.12 4.74
N LEU A 51 -1.15 10.46 5.42
CA LEU A 51 -1.55 9.80 6.65
C LEU A 51 -1.99 8.35 6.41
N ILE A 52 -2.79 8.11 5.37
CA ILE A 52 -3.22 6.75 4.98
C ILE A 52 -2.00 5.90 4.60
N GLU A 53 -1.07 6.44 3.82
CA GLU A 53 0.16 5.76 3.43
C GLU A 53 1.01 5.36 4.64
N THR A 54 1.21 6.30 5.57
CA THR A 54 2.04 6.06 6.75
C THR A 54 1.40 5.05 7.70
N VAL A 55 0.16 5.33 8.13
CA VAL A 55 -0.53 4.49 9.12
C VAL A 55 -0.99 3.18 8.51
N GLY A 56 -1.59 3.22 7.33
CA GLY A 56 -2.03 2.04 6.59
C GLY A 56 -0.86 1.15 6.21
N GLY A 57 0.26 1.72 5.73
CA GLY A 57 1.48 0.98 5.45
C GLY A 57 2.04 0.26 6.68
N ALA A 58 2.09 0.94 7.82
CA ALA A 58 2.52 0.33 9.09
C ALA A 58 1.60 -0.81 9.54
N LEU A 59 0.27 -0.59 9.50
CA LEU A 59 -0.73 -1.60 9.87
C LEU A 59 -0.63 -2.84 8.96
N ILE A 60 -0.52 -2.64 7.64
CA ILE A 60 -0.36 -3.72 6.66
C ILE A 60 0.96 -4.46 6.92
N ALA A 61 2.07 -3.74 7.10
CA ALA A 61 3.38 -4.36 7.32
C ALA A 61 3.39 -5.24 8.58
N LEU A 62 2.85 -4.73 9.69
CA LEU A 62 2.74 -5.47 10.95
C LEU A 62 1.69 -6.59 10.92
N GLY A 63 0.76 -6.54 9.96
CA GLY A 63 -0.35 -7.48 9.91
C GLY A 63 -1.39 -7.20 11.00
N LEU A 64 -1.68 -5.93 11.26
CA LEU A 64 -2.72 -5.46 12.17
C LEU A 64 -3.89 -4.93 11.37
N PHE A 65 -5.09 -5.43 11.59
CA PHE A 65 -6.28 -5.03 10.83
C PHE A 65 -6.04 -5.04 9.32
N THR A 66 -5.30 -6.05 8.81
CA THR A 66 -4.78 -6.03 7.43
C THR A 66 -5.87 -5.86 6.39
N ARG A 67 -7.02 -6.52 6.57
CA ARG A 67 -8.12 -6.48 5.59
C ARG A 67 -8.68 -5.07 5.40
N PRO A 68 -9.18 -4.38 6.45
CA PRO A 68 -9.67 -3.01 6.30
C PRO A 68 -8.56 -2.02 5.94
N ALA A 69 -7.35 -2.15 6.50
CA ALA A 69 -6.24 -1.25 6.18
C ALA A 69 -5.85 -1.34 4.69
N ALA A 70 -5.73 -2.55 4.14
CA ALA A 70 -5.44 -2.77 2.74
C ALA A 70 -6.58 -2.35 1.81
N PHE A 71 -7.85 -2.51 2.23
CA PHE A 71 -8.97 -2.02 1.43
C PHE A 71 -8.97 -0.49 1.31
N ILE A 72 -8.71 0.23 2.41
CA ILE A 72 -8.60 1.69 2.40
C ILE A 72 -7.41 2.13 1.54
N ALA A 73 -6.23 1.52 1.73
CA ALA A 73 -5.04 1.82 0.93
C ALA A 73 -5.26 1.54 -0.57
N SER A 74 -5.98 0.47 -0.91
CA SER A 74 -6.38 0.19 -2.29
C SER A 74 -7.23 1.31 -2.90
N GLY A 75 -8.24 1.78 -2.16
CA GLY A 75 -9.08 2.90 -2.59
C GLY A 75 -8.31 4.22 -2.72
N GLU A 76 -7.38 4.50 -1.82
CA GLU A 76 -6.51 5.68 -1.89
C GLU A 76 -5.61 5.64 -3.13
N MET A 77 -5.03 4.49 -3.47
CA MET A 77 -4.24 4.35 -4.70
C MET A 77 -5.07 4.39 -5.98
N ALA A 78 -6.33 3.94 -5.95
CA ALA A 78 -7.26 4.18 -7.05
C ALA A 78 -7.51 5.68 -7.25
N ALA A 79 -7.77 6.43 -6.17
CA ALA A 79 -7.90 7.88 -6.22
C ALA A 79 -6.60 8.55 -6.71
N ALA A 80 -5.44 8.09 -6.25
CA ALA A 80 -4.14 8.56 -6.72
C ALA A 80 -3.99 8.37 -8.24
N TYR A 81 -4.36 7.21 -8.78
CA TYR A 81 -4.31 6.98 -10.22
C TYR A 81 -5.26 7.90 -10.99
N PHE A 82 -6.55 7.89 -10.66
CA PHE A 82 -7.55 8.62 -11.44
C PHE A 82 -7.43 10.15 -11.27
N MET A 83 -7.27 10.62 -10.04
CA MET A 83 -7.23 12.06 -9.73
C MET A 83 -5.81 12.63 -9.82
N GLY A 84 -4.79 11.85 -9.45
CA GLY A 84 -3.40 12.31 -9.39
C GLY A 84 -2.65 12.17 -10.71
N HIS A 85 -2.88 11.08 -11.45
CA HIS A 85 -2.17 10.77 -12.69
C HIS A 85 -3.03 11.00 -13.93
N VAL A 86 -4.18 10.35 -14.06
CA VAL A 86 -5.03 10.44 -15.27
C VAL A 86 -5.61 11.84 -15.45
N ALA A 87 -6.21 12.43 -14.42
CA ALA A 87 -6.79 13.76 -14.53
C ALA A 87 -5.76 14.86 -14.81
N ARG A 88 -4.50 14.67 -14.41
CA ARG A 88 -3.43 15.68 -14.56
C ARG A 88 -2.58 15.49 -15.82
N GLN A 89 -2.33 14.24 -16.22
CA GLN A 89 -1.40 13.90 -17.31
C GLN A 89 -2.07 13.14 -18.47
N GLY A 90 -3.32 12.71 -18.31
CA GLY A 90 -4.04 11.90 -19.29
C GLY A 90 -3.61 10.42 -19.30
N GLN A 91 -3.63 9.81 -20.49
CA GLN A 91 -3.12 8.46 -20.74
C GLN A 91 -3.75 7.35 -19.86
N PHE A 92 -5.08 7.28 -19.83
CA PHE A 92 -5.83 6.33 -18.99
C PHE A 92 -5.40 4.85 -19.10
N LEU A 93 -5.05 4.39 -20.31
CA LEU A 93 -4.66 2.99 -20.57
C LEU A 93 -3.15 2.74 -20.50
N PHE A 94 -2.34 3.79 -20.32
CA PHE A 94 -0.88 3.70 -20.35
C PHE A 94 -0.27 4.32 -19.08
N PRO A 95 -0.35 3.64 -17.91
CA PRO A 95 0.20 4.14 -16.65
C PRO A 95 1.69 4.49 -16.71
N VAL A 96 2.46 3.80 -17.55
CA VAL A 96 3.87 4.09 -17.79
C VAL A 96 4.08 5.51 -18.36
N ALA A 97 3.13 6.01 -19.16
CA ALA A 97 3.20 7.32 -19.78
C ALA A 97 2.76 8.46 -18.86
N ASN A 98 1.99 8.17 -17.80
CA ASN A 98 1.54 9.15 -16.81
C ASN A 98 2.18 8.96 -15.42
N GLN A 99 3.22 8.13 -15.33
CA GLN A 99 3.94 7.79 -14.09
C GLN A 99 3.06 7.16 -13.00
N GLY A 100 1.86 6.68 -13.35
CA GLY A 100 0.87 6.11 -12.43
C GLY A 100 0.98 4.59 -12.25
N GLU A 101 1.99 3.95 -12.85
CA GLU A 101 2.19 2.50 -12.74
C GLU A 101 2.26 2.00 -11.28
N PRO A 102 3.00 2.64 -10.35
CA PRO A 102 2.99 2.23 -8.94
C PRO A 102 1.60 2.35 -8.31
N ALA A 103 0.80 3.36 -8.70
CA ALA A 103 -0.53 3.55 -8.16
C ALA A 103 -1.47 2.41 -8.54
N VAL A 104 -1.43 1.99 -9.81
CA VAL A 104 -2.19 0.83 -10.26
C VAL A 104 -1.71 -0.45 -9.56
N LEU A 105 -0.39 -0.65 -9.46
CA LEU A 105 0.16 -1.86 -8.83
C LEU A 105 -0.22 -1.97 -7.35
N TYR A 106 -0.05 -0.91 -6.56
CA TYR A 106 -0.44 -0.90 -5.15
C TYR A 106 -1.96 -1.03 -4.98
N CYS A 107 -2.76 -0.40 -5.84
CA CYS A 107 -4.22 -0.53 -5.82
C CYS A 107 -4.64 -2.01 -5.85
N PHE A 108 -4.15 -2.78 -6.82
CA PHE A 108 -4.53 -4.19 -6.94
C PHE A 108 -3.81 -5.10 -5.95
N LEU A 109 -2.56 -4.80 -5.60
CA LEU A 109 -1.84 -5.54 -4.57
C LEU A 109 -2.55 -5.45 -3.22
N PHE A 110 -2.97 -4.25 -2.81
CA PHE A 110 -3.71 -4.08 -1.57
C PHE A 110 -5.14 -4.61 -1.65
N LEU A 111 -5.78 -4.58 -2.81
CA LEU A 111 -7.05 -5.27 -3.00
C LEU A 111 -6.90 -6.79 -2.82
N TYR A 112 -5.81 -7.36 -3.31
CA TYR A 112 -5.46 -8.76 -3.08
C TYR A 112 -5.17 -9.03 -1.60
N LEU A 113 -4.38 -8.22 -0.90
CA LEU A 113 -4.14 -8.41 0.54
C LEU A 113 -5.41 -8.23 1.37
N ALA A 114 -6.33 -7.36 0.95
CA ALA A 114 -7.64 -7.20 1.58
C ALA A 114 -8.49 -8.48 1.49
N SER A 115 -8.37 -9.23 0.39
CA SER A 115 -9.10 -10.49 0.18
C SER A 115 -8.36 -11.72 0.74
N ALA A 116 -7.06 -11.83 0.56
CA ALA A 116 -6.21 -12.91 1.07
C ALA A 116 -6.08 -12.86 2.60
N GLY A 117 -6.00 -11.66 3.17
CA GLY A 117 -5.94 -11.43 4.61
C GLY A 117 -4.52 -11.33 5.17
N PRO A 118 -4.39 -11.43 6.50
CA PRO A 118 -3.17 -11.03 7.19
C PRO A 118 -2.03 -12.05 7.10
N GLY A 119 -2.29 -13.33 6.88
CA GLY A 119 -1.23 -14.36 6.82
C GLY A 119 -0.65 -14.76 8.19
N ALA A 120 0.27 -15.72 8.22
CA ALA A 120 0.70 -16.41 9.44
C ALA A 120 1.63 -15.58 10.32
N TRP A 121 2.46 -14.72 9.72
CA TRP A 121 3.38 -13.81 10.39
C TRP A 121 2.72 -12.48 10.81
N SER A 122 1.40 -12.38 10.73
CA SER A 122 0.67 -11.22 11.26
C SER A 122 0.65 -11.17 12.78
N LEU A 123 0.66 -9.96 13.33
CA LEU A 123 0.37 -9.75 14.75
C LEU A 123 -1.08 -10.17 15.08
N ASP A 124 -2.03 -9.96 14.18
CA ASP A 124 -3.42 -10.46 14.33
C ASP A 124 -3.46 -11.98 14.57
N ALA A 125 -2.70 -12.77 13.80
CA ALA A 125 -2.63 -14.22 13.98
C ALA A 125 -1.96 -14.63 15.29
N ARG A 126 -1.03 -13.83 15.81
CA ARG A 126 -0.40 -14.07 17.13
C ARG A 126 -1.38 -13.81 18.26
N PHE A 127 -2.18 -12.75 18.20
CA PHE A 127 -3.19 -12.46 19.23
C PHE A 127 -4.32 -13.48 19.28
N ARG A 128 -4.66 -14.14 18.16
CA ARG A 128 -5.68 -15.21 18.14
C ARG A 128 -5.17 -16.55 18.69
N LYS A 129 -3.85 -16.72 18.85
CA LYS A 129 -3.22 -17.96 19.34
C LYS A 129 -2.78 -17.87 20.80
N ALA A 130 -2.85 -16.68 21.41
CA ALA A 130 -2.61 -16.45 22.83
C ALA A 130 -3.93 -16.51 23.61
#